data_AF-A0A9Q2XJ31-F1
#
_entry.id   AF-A0A9Q2XJ31-F1
#
_cell.length_a   1.000
_cell.length_b   1.000
_cell.length_c   1.000
_cell.angle_alpha   90.00
_cell.angle_beta   90.00
_cell.angle_gamma   90.00
#
_symmetry.space_group_name_H-M   'P 1'
#
loop_
_entity.id
_entity.type
_entity.pdbx_description
1 polymer ?
#
loop_
_entity_poly.entity_id
_entity_poly.type
_entity_poly.pdbx_seq_one_letter_code
_entity_poly.pdbx_strand_id
1 'polypeptide(L)'
;MSAPEFRIEMVPSAGGFEVIFEHVIQSVDSEDLSTFQALGLLYHMLDKVGQFGVGATQHAERAFKSILLKEGWGERVVNSLLLAVGWQNRMYLAWSAVGREGRDAARNLNYEIYQNYWPNLDFCHAGWDAEVSDWLENHTI
;
A
#
# COMPACT_ATOMS: atom_id res chain seq x y z
N MET A 1 -4.24 18.17 -4.42
CA MET A 1 -5.07 17.07 -3.88
C MET A 1 -5.03 17.12 -2.36
N SER A 2 -6.17 16.91 -1.70
CA SER A 2 -6.22 16.68 -0.25
C SER A 2 -5.68 15.28 0.05
N ALA A 3 -4.94 15.12 1.14
CA ALA A 3 -4.56 13.79 1.61
C ALA A 3 -5.81 13.01 2.07
N PRO A 4 -5.89 11.70 1.86
CA PRO A 4 -6.99 10.89 2.36
C PRO A 4 -7.01 10.92 3.90
N GLU A 5 -8.20 11.06 4.49
CA GLU A 5 -8.38 10.94 5.94
C GLU A 5 -8.74 9.50 6.28
N PHE A 6 -8.05 8.91 7.25
CA PHE A 6 -8.29 7.52 7.67
C PHE A 6 -8.76 7.48 9.11
N ARG A 7 -9.88 6.78 9.30
CA ARG A 7 -10.50 6.51 10.60
C ARG A 7 -10.48 5.01 10.85
N ILE A 8 -10.14 4.66 12.08
CA ILE A 8 -10.15 3.28 12.53
C ILE A 8 -11.07 3.19 13.72
N GLU A 9 -12.00 2.25 13.65
CA GLU A 9 -12.78 1.80 14.77
C GLU A 9 -12.42 0.35 15.09
N MET A 10 -12.11 0.08 16.35
CA MET A 10 -11.93 -1.29 16.84
C MET A 10 -13.21 -1.71 17.56
N VAL A 11 -13.92 -2.67 16.97
CA VAL A 11 -15.21 -3.14 17.46
C VAL A 11 -15.02 -4.49 18.13
N PRO A 12 -15.58 -4.73 19.32
CA PRO A 12 -15.56 -6.06 19.93
C PRO A 12 -16.22 -7.10 19.02
N SER A 13 -15.60 -8.26 18.85
CA SER A 13 -16.11 -9.38 18.06
C SER A 13 -15.95 -10.71 18.82
N ALA A 14 -16.61 -11.77 18.35
CA ALA A 14 -16.61 -13.08 19.02
C ALA A 14 -15.20 -13.70 19.20
N GLY A 15 -14.20 -13.23 18.44
CA GLY A 15 -12.81 -13.67 18.51
C GLY A 15 -11.82 -12.62 19.04
N GLY A 16 -12.30 -11.49 19.57
CA GLY A 16 -11.46 -10.39 20.04
C GLY A 16 -11.97 -9.03 19.55
N PHE A 17 -11.23 -8.41 18.63
CA PHE A 17 -11.62 -7.14 18.00
C PHE A 17 -11.63 -7.29 16.49
N GLU A 18 -12.64 -6.72 15.85
CA GLU A 18 -12.67 -6.43 14.42
C GLU A 18 -12.18 -4.99 14.21
N VAL A 19 -11.36 -4.78 13.19
CA VAL A 19 -10.89 -3.45 12.81
C VAL A 19 -11.76 -3.00 11.63
N ILE A 20 -12.64 -2.04 11.88
CA ILE A 20 -13.31 -1.31 10.82
C ILE A 20 -12.38 -0.18 10.39
N PHE A 21 -12.00 -0.21 9.12
CA PHE A 21 -11.22 0.84 8.49
C PHE A 21 -12.12 1.65 7.56
N GLU A 22 -12.33 2.90 7.89
CA GLU A 22 -13.02 3.86 7.03
C GLU A 22 -12.02 4.87 6.51
N HIS A 23 -12.08 5.16 5.22
CA HIS A 23 -11.36 6.29 4.64
C HIS A 23 -12.35 7.31 4.09
N VAL A 24 -12.07 8.58 4.31
CA VAL A 24 -12.85 9.67 3.74
C VAL A 24 -11.98 10.31 2.67
N ILE A 25 -12.42 10.15 1.43
CA ILE A 25 -11.78 10.68 0.24
C ILE A 25 -12.71 11.69 -0.44
N GLN A 26 -12.15 12.74 -1.01
CA GLN A 26 -12.89 13.74 -1.81
C GLN A 26 -12.94 13.37 -3.29
N SER A 27 -12.23 12.31 -3.67
CA SER A 27 -12.01 11.78 -5.00
C SER A 27 -12.64 10.39 -5.13
N VAL A 28 -12.63 9.83 -6.33
CA VAL A 28 -13.09 8.45 -6.55
C VAL A 28 -12.00 7.48 -6.11
N ASP A 29 -12.40 6.38 -5.47
CA ASP A 29 -11.45 5.35 -5.06
C ASP A 29 -10.71 4.76 -6.28
N SER A 30 -9.43 4.47 -6.09
CA SER A 30 -8.54 3.93 -7.11
C SER A 30 -8.01 2.54 -6.78
N GLU A 31 -8.32 1.98 -5.59
CA GLU A 31 -7.77 0.69 -5.17
C GLU A 31 -8.16 -0.44 -6.13
N ASP A 32 -9.42 -0.48 -6.57
CA ASP A 32 -9.94 -1.49 -7.49
C ASP A 32 -9.41 -1.34 -8.92
N LEU A 33 -8.85 -0.17 -9.25
CA LEU A 33 -8.36 0.14 -10.59
C LEU A 33 -6.84 -0.08 -10.73
N SER A 34 -6.12 -0.18 -9.61
CA SER A 34 -4.68 -0.37 -9.61
C SER A 34 -4.22 -1.08 -8.36
N THR A 35 -3.63 -2.27 -8.54
CA THR A 35 -2.97 -3.00 -7.45
C THR A 35 -1.88 -2.18 -6.76
N PHE A 36 -1.23 -1.26 -7.48
CA PHE A 36 -0.27 -0.34 -6.89
C PHE A 36 -0.96 0.65 -5.94
N GLN A 37 -2.14 1.18 -6.29
CA GLN A 37 -2.92 2.02 -5.38
C GLN A 37 -3.47 1.23 -4.19
N ALA A 38 -3.94 0.00 -4.41
CA ALA A 38 -4.37 -0.90 -3.33
C ALA A 38 -3.25 -1.16 -2.31
N LEU A 39 -2.01 -1.37 -2.76
CA LEU A 39 -0.85 -1.49 -1.85
C LEU A 39 -0.60 -0.21 -1.05
N GLY A 40 -0.74 0.96 -1.67
CA GLY A 40 -0.65 2.24 -0.97
C GLY A 40 -1.68 2.35 0.16
N LEU A 41 -2.92 1.97 -0.11
CA LEU A 41 -3.99 1.94 0.90
C LEU A 41 -3.70 0.93 2.03
N LEU A 42 -3.25 -0.27 1.70
CA LEU A 42 -2.85 -1.28 2.70
C LEU A 42 -1.75 -0.76 3.64
N TYR A 43 -0.81 0.04 3.16
CA TYR A 43 0.20 0.67 4.02
C TYR A 43 -0.40 1.73 4.95
N HIS A 44 -1.37 2.52 4.49
CA HIS A 44 -2.10 3.44 5.38
C HIS A 44 -2.84 2.69 6.49
N MET A 45 -3.48 1.57 6.15
CA MET A 45 -4.13 0.69 7.12
C MET A 45 -3.12 0.17 8.15
N LEU A 46 -1.97 -0.34 7.70
CA LEU A 46 -0.91 -0.84 8.56
C LEU A 46 -0.39 0.24 9.53
N ASP A 47 -0.08 1.43 9.01
CA ASP A 47 0.45 2.54 9.83
C ASP A 47 -0.57 3.02 10.85
N LYS A 48 -1.86 3.10 10.46
CA LYS A 48 -2.93 3.55 11.34
C LYS A 48 -3.25 2.53 12.44
N VAL A 49 -3.31 1.23 12.12
CA VAL A 49 -3.51 0.19 13.14
C VAL A 49 -2.31 0.13 14.09
N GLY A 50 -1.10 0.37 13.58
CA GLY A 50 0.12 0.40 14.40
C GLY A 50 0.09 1.44 15.52
N GLN A 51 -0.76 2.48 15.43
CA GLN A 51 -0.91 3.50 16.47
C GLN A 51 -1.58 2.97 17.75
N PHE A 52 -2.27 1.83 17.70
CA PHE A 52 -2.93 1.21 18.84
C PHE A 52 -2.04 0.27 19.64
N GLY A 53 -0.76 0.17 19.29
CA GLY A 53 0.27 -0.57 20.03
C GLY A 53 0.63 -1.92 19.42
N VAL A 54 1.65 -2.55 20.01
CA VAL A 54 2.36 -3.71 19.44
C VAL A 54 1.44 -4.90 19.11
N GLY A 55 0.45 -5.18 19.94
CA GLY A 55 -0.52 -6.25 19.68
C GLY A 55 -1.31 -6.01 18.40
N ALA A 56 -1.85 -4.80 18.22
CA ALA A 56 -2.59 -4.40 17.04
C ALA A 56 -1.69 -4.42 15.78
N THR A 57 -0.44 -3.95 15.89
CA THR A 57 0.55 -4.04 14.81
C THR A 57 0.73 -5.48 14.32
N GLN A 58 0.97 -6.44 15.23
CA GLN A 58 1.14 -7.84 14.85
C GLN A 58 -0.09 -8.46 14.19
N HIS A 59 -1.30 -7.99 14.56
CA HIS A 59 -2.53 -8.39 13.89
C HIS A 59 -2.63 -7.81 12.48
N ALA A 60 -2.33 -6.51 12.31
CA ALA A 60 -2.32 -5.85 11.00
C ALA A 60 -1.26 -6.45 10.06
N GLU A 61 -0.07 -6.74 10.55
CA GLU A 61 0.99 -7.41 9.77
C GLU A 61 0.52 -8.79 9.28
N ARG A 62 -0.15 -9.58 10.15
CA ARG A 62 -0.73 -10.87 9.75
C ARG A 62 -1.83 -10.71 8.71
N ALA A 63 -2.71 -9.71 8.86
CA ALA A 63 -3.75 -9.42 7.89
C ALA A 63 -3.16 -9.01 6.52
N PHE A 64 -2.19 -8.09 6.51
CA PHE A 64 -1.46 -7.66 5.32
C PHE A 64 -0.87 -8.86 4.57
N LYS A 65 -0.16 -9.75 5.27
CA LYS A 65 0.37 -10.98 4.66
C LYS A 65 -0.74 -11.86 4.10
N SER A 66 -1.80 -12.09 4.88
CA SER A 66 -2.89 -12.97 4.46
C SER A 66 -3.62 -12.47 3.23
N ILE A 67 -3.78 -11.15 3.06
CA ILE A 67 -4.43 -10.56 1.88
C ILE A 67 -3.58 -10.86 0.65
N LEU A 68 -2.30 -10.48 0.66
CA LEU A 68 -1.45 -10.64 -0.51
C LEU A 68 -1.21 -12.12 -0.88
N LEU A 69 -1.04 -13.00 0.11
CA LEU A 69 -0.89 -14.44 -0.15
C LEU A 69 -2.15 -15.05 -0.80
N LYS A 70 -3.35 -14.59 -0.41
CA LYS A 70 -4.62 -15.05 -1.02
C LYS A 70 -4.76 -14.56 -2.47
N GLU A 71 -4.25 -13.37 -2.76
CA GLU A 71 -4.14 -12.82 -4.12
C GLU A 71 -3.02 -13.47 -4.96
N GLY A 72 -2.35 -14.51 -4.43
CA GLY A 72 -1.35 -15.29 -5.17
C GLY A 72 0.07 -14.73 -5.15
N TRP A 73 0.35 -13.72 -4.31
CA TRP A 73 1.70 -13.15 -4.20
C TRP A 73 2.67 -14.13 -3.55
N GLY A 74 3.90 -14.19 -4.05
CA GLY A 74 4.95 -15.03 -3.47
C GLY A 74 5.38 -14.57 -2.08
N GLU A 75 5.63 -15.50 -1.16
CA GLU A 75 5.95 -15.20 0.25
C GLU A 75 7.17 -14.26 0.41
N ARG A 76 8.19 -14.42 -0.43
CA ARG A 76 9.36 -13.53 -0.44
C ARG A 76 8.96 -12.08 -0.74
N VAL A 77 8.11 -11.87 -1.74
CA VAL A 77 7.63 -10.53 -2.13
C VAL A 77 6.80 -9.93 -1.00
N VAL A 78 5.87 -10.70 -0.44
CA VAL A 78 5.02 -10.27 0.68
C VAL A 78 5.87 -9.84 1.89
N ASN A 79 6.89 -10.62 2.24
CA ASN A 79 7.80 -10.27 3.33
C ASN A 79 8.62 -9.00 3.02
N SER A 80 9.14 -8.85 1.80
CA SER A 80 9.84 -7.63 1.39
C SER A 80 8.95 -6.39 1.48
N LEU A 81 7.69 -6.49 1.02
CA LEU A 81 6.71 -5.40 1.13
C LEU A 81 6.41 -5.06 2.59
N LEU A 82 6.19 -6.06 3.44
CA LEU A 82 5.86 -5.82 4.85
C LEU A 82 7.02 -5.16 5.61
N LEU A 83 8.25 -5.60 5.34
CA LEU A 83 9.46 -5.10 6.01
C LEU A 83 9.94 -3.75 5.47
N ALA A 84 9.28 -3.20 4.45
CA ALA A 84 9.63 -1.92 3.85
C ALA A 84 9.46 -0.77 4.85
N VAL A 85 10.58 -0.18 5.26
CA VAL A 85 10.61 0.97 6.17
C VAL A 85 10.60 2.28 5.39
N GLY A 86 9.62 3.13 5.67
CA GLY A 86 9.47 4.44 5.05
C GLY A 86 8.74 4.40 3.71
N TRP A 87 8.01 5.47 3.41
CA TRP A 87 7.12 5.53 2.25
C TRP A 87 7.84 5.42 0.90
N GLN A 88 9.06 5.93 0.78
CA GLN A 88 9.85 5.82 -0.46
C GLN A 88 10.19 4.35 -0.76
N ASN A 89 10.75 3.62 0.20
CA ASN A 89 11.08 2.20 0.04
C ASN A 89 9.84 1.35 -0.22
N ARG A 90 8.72 1.64 0.47
CA ARG A 90 7.42 1.02 0.21
C ARG A 90 6.98 1.23 -1.23
N MET A 91 7.08 2.46 -1.73
CA MET A 91 6.71 2.80 -3.10
C MET A 91 7.58 2.07 -4.12
N TYR A 92 8.90 2.05 -3.93
CA TYR A 92 9.82 1.34 -4.82
C TYR A 92 9.59 -0.17 -4.84
N LEU A 93 9.44 -0.79 -3.67
CA LEU A 93 9.20 -2.23 -3.57
C LEU A 93 7.83 -2.61 -4.15
N ALA A 94 6.79 -1.83 -3.85
CA ALA A 94 5.47 -2.03 -4.45
C ALA A 94 5.51 -1.86 -5.97
N TRP A 95 6.19 -0.82 -6.46
CA TRP A 95 6.34 -0.54 -7.89
C TRP A 95 7.05 -1.69 -8.61
N SER A 96 8.12 -2.20 -8.00
CA SER A 96 8.83 -3.38 -8.50
C SER A 96 7.91 -4.59 -8.61
N ALA A 97 7.11 -4.83 -7.57
CA ALA A 97 6.37 -6.07 -7.39
C ALA A 97 5.07 -6.18 -8.20
N VAL A 98 4.38 -5.07 -8.51
CA VAL A 98 3.11 -5.09 -9.28
C VAL A 98 3.29 -5.43 -10.77
N GLY A 99 4.55 -5.52 -11.25
CA GLY A 99 4.85 -5.82 -12.65
C GLY A 99 4.37 -4.74 -13.63
N ARG A 100 4.56 -4.98 -14.92
CA ARG A 100 4.27 -3.97 -15.96
C ARG A 100 2.80 -3.55 -15.99
N GLU A 101 1.88 -4.51 -15.96
CA GLU A 101 0.44 -4.23 -16.06
C GLU A 101 -0.05 -3.35 -14.89
N GLY A 102 0.37 -3.64 -13.66
CA GLY A 102 0.03 -2.82 -12.50
C GLY A 102 0.61 -1.41 -12.56
N ARG A 103 1.83 -1.26 -13.10
CA ARG A 103 2.47 0.05 -13.33
C ARG A 103 1.73 0.86 -14.39
N ASP A 104 1.38 0.23 -15.52
CA ASP A 104 0.65 0.87 -16.60
C ASP A 104 -0.74 1.29 -16.13
N ALA A 105 -1.44 0.43 -15.36
CA ALA A 105 -2.71 0.78 -14.72
C ALA A 105 -2.57 2.02 -13.82
N ALA A 106 -1.56 2.04 -12.93
CA ALA A 106 -1.32 3.18 -12.05
C ALA A 106 -1.03 4.49 -12.80
N ARG A 107 -0.25 4.45 -13.88
CA ARG A 107 0.10 5.66 -14.66
C ARG A 107 -1.06 6.22 -15.46
N ASN A 108 -1.96 5.34 -15.91
CA ASN A 108 -3.08 5.75 -16.75
C ASN A 108 -4.27 6.31 -15.95
N LEU A 109 -4.21 6.29 -14.61
CA LEU A 109 -5.22 6.92 -13.77
C LEU A 109 -5.13 8.44 -13.82
N ASN A 110 -6.28 9.10 -13.94
CA ASN A 110 -6.38 10.54 -13.77
C ASN A 110 -6.48 10.90 -12.28
N TYR A 111 -5.38 11.29 -11.65
CA TYR A 111 -5.33 11.65 -10.24
C TYR A 111 -5.97 13.00 -9.89
N GLU A 112 -6.54 13.73 -10.86
CA GLU A 112 -7.48 14.81 -10.57
C GLU A 112 -8.86 14.28 -10.17
N ILE A 113 -9.18 13.05 -10.60
CA ILE A 113 -10.47 12.37 -10.35
C ILE A 113 -10.30 11.28 -9.30
N TYR A 114 -9.24 10.48 -9.43
CA TYR A 114 -8.99 9.29 -8.62
C TYR A 114 -8.03 9.58 -7.46
N GLN A 115 -8.26 8.94 -6.32
CA GLN A 115 -7.40 9.10 -5.15
C GLN A 115 -5.99 8.56 -5.43
N ASN A 116 -4.97 9.31 -5.00
CA ASN A 116 -3.61 8.78 -4.87
C ASN A 116 -3.37 8.37 -3.41
N TYR A 117 -3.00 7.11 -3.18
CA TYR A 117 -2.65 6.60 -1.86
C TYR A 117 -1.15 6.70 -1.55
N TRP A 118 -0.33 7.13 -2.50
CA TRP A 118 1.09 7.40 -2.28
C TRP A 118 1.34 8.84 -1.83
N PRO A 119 2.47 9.14 -1.16
CA PRO A 119 2.80 10.50 -0.73
C PRO A 119 2.86 11.54 -1.85
N ASN A 120 3.20 11.10 -3.07
CA ASN A 120 3.35 11.96 -4.25
C ASN A 120 3.04 11.15 -5.53
N LEU A 121 3.17 11.80 -6.70
CA LEU A 121 2.97 11.19 -8.02
C LEU A 121 4.30 10.95 -8.75
N ASP A 122 5.42 10.78 -8.03
CA ASP A 122 6.73 10.63 -8.69
C ASP A 122 6.76 9.42 -9.63
N PHE A 123 5.97 8.38 -9.32
CA PHE A 123 5.77 7.19 -10.17
C PHE A 123 5.16 7.47 -11.56
N CYS A 124 4.55 8.63 -11.75
CA CYS A 124 4.04 9.10 -13.04
C CYS A 124 5.12 9.78 -13.90
N HIS A 125 6.25 10.19 -13.33
CA HIS A 125 7.28 10.91 -14.07
C HIS A 125 8.11 9.97 -14.96
N ALA A 126 8.60 10.53 -16.07
CA ALA A 126 9.54 9.85 -16.94
C ALA A 126 10.84 9.55 -16.18
N GLY A 127 11.38 8.34 -16.37
CA GLY A 127 12.60 7.89 -15.70
C GLY A 127 12.39 7.16 -14.38
N TRP A 128 11.17 7.16 -13.82
CA TRP A 128 10.87 6.46 -12.55
C TRP A 128 11.21 4.96 -12.58
N ASP A 129 10.94 4.26 -13.71
CA ASP A 129 11.31 2.83 -13.81
C ASP A 129 12.83 2.62 -13.72
N ALA A 130 13.63 3.52 -14.28
CA ALA A 130 15.08 3.45 -14.20
C ALA A 130 15.54 3.75 -12.77
N GLU A 131 14.99 4.77 -12.13
CA GLU A 131 15.26 5.11 -10.72
C GLU A 131 14.99 3.94 -9.78
N VAL A 132 13.83 3.29 -9.91
CA VAL A 132 13.49 2.11 -9.10
C VAL A 132 14.44 0.95 -9.39
N SER A 133 14.81 0.74 -10.66
CA SER A 133 15.74 -0.33 -11.05
C SER A 133 17.12 -0.10 -10.45
N ASP A 134 17.67 1.11 -10.59
CA ASP A 134 18.95 1.51 -10.00
C ASP A 134 18.92 1.39 -8.47
N TRP A 135 17.80 1.75 -7.83
CA TRP A 135 17.66 1.59 -6.39
C TRP A 135 17.68 0.12 -5.96
N LEU A 136 16.97 -0.77 -6.67
CA LEU A 136 16.92 -2.20 -6.38
C LEU A 136 18.29 -2.87 -6.49
N GLU A 137 19.07 -2.50 -7.50
CA GLU A 137 20.45 -3.01 -7.68
C GLU A 137 21.35 -2.66 -6.50
N ASN A 138 21.12 -1.49 -5.89
CA ASN A 138 21.92 -0.98 -4.77
C ASN A 138 21.37 -1.34 -3.38
N HIS A 139 20.17 -1.93 -3.28
CA HIS A 139 19.47 -2.22 -2.02
C HIS A 139 18.99 -3.67 -1.92
N THR A 140 19.77 -4.61 -2.45
CA THR A 140 19.47 -6.05 -2.36
C THR A 140 19.09 -6.45 -0.92
N ILE A 141 17.84 -6.87 -0.71
CA ILE A 141 17.34 -7.51 0.53
C ILE A 141 17.70 -9.00 0.52
#